data_AF-A0A950IKB7-F1
#
_entry.id   AF-A0A950IKB7-F1
#
_cell.length_a   1.000
_cell.length_b   1.000
_cell.length_c   1.000
_cell.angle_alpha   90.00
_cell.angle_beta   90.00
_cell.angle_gamma   90.00
#
_symmetry.space_group_name_H-M   'P 1'
#
loop_
_entity.id
_entity.type
_entity.pdbx_description
1 polymer ?
#
loop_
_entity_poly.entity_id
_entity_poly.type
_entity_poly.pdbx_seq_one_letter_code
_entity_poly.pdbx_strand_id
1 'polypeptide(L)'
;MDRRRARARAGARRLRRRRARAALNASDVTVVVLARDEAARLQRLLVGLPAGMPVYVLDAESADDTAAVARAHGALVETRAWGGFVNARRYALGRVATPWALMLDADEVLDPTLRAAILGARGEVAGY
;
A
#
# COMPACT_ATOMS: atom_id res chain seq x y z
N MET A 1 -36.02 12.07 22.29
CA MET A 1 -35.15 11.96 21.10
C MET A 1 -33.76 12.46 21.48
N ASP A 2 -32.77 11.56 21.55
CA ASP A 2 -31.54 11.68 22.36
C ASP A 2 -30.46 12.63 21.78
N ARG A 3 -30.31 13.80 22.42
CA ARG A 3 -29.32 14.84 22.06
C ARG A 3 -27.86 14.40 22.28
N ARG A 4 -27.58 13.35 23.06
CA ARG A 4 -26.22 12.82 23.28
C ARG A 4 -25.71 12.04 22.07
N ARG A 5 -26.59 11.26 21.41
CA ARG A 5 -26.27 10.54 20.16
C ARG A 5 -25.97 11.47 18.98
N ALA A 6 -26.65 12.62 18.90
CA ALA A 6 -26.42 13.62 17.86
C ALA A 6 -25.06 14.33 17.99
N ARG A 7 -24.62 14.66 19.23
CA ARG A 7 -23.31 15.28 19.49
C ARG A 7 -22.13 14.31 19.26
N ALA A 8 -22.28 13.04 19.62
CA ALA A 8 -21.26 12.01 19.35
C ALA A 8 -21.06 11.77 17.84
N ARG A 9 -22.14 11.73 17.06
CA ARG A 9 -22.10 11.64 15.59
C ARG A 9 -21.50 12.89 14.93
N ALA A 10 -21.79 14.08 15.46
CA ALA A 10 -21.18 15.33 14.98
C ALA A 10 -19.67 15.41 15.29
N GLY A 11 -19.24 14.94 16.46
CA GLY A 11 -17.83 14.87 16.86
C GLY A 11 -17.01 13.91 15.99
N ALA A 12 -17.52 12.71 15.75
CA ALA A 12 -16.91 11.72 14.84
C ALA A 12 -16.80 12.25 13.39
N ARG A 13 -17.82 13.00 12.94
CA ARG A 13 -17.85 13.62 11.59
C ARG A 13 -16.86 14.78 11.47
N ARG A 14 -16.59 15.52 12.56
CA ARG A 14 -15.58 16.59 12.63
C ARG A 14 -14.15 16.05 12.68
N LEU A 15 -13.92 14.94 13.39
CA LEU A 15 -12.66 14.20 13.41
C LEU A 15 -12.36 13.54 12.05
N ARG A 16 -13.36 12.92 11.40
CA ARG A 16 -13.26 12.39 10.04
C ARG A 16 -12.95 13.49 9.01
N ARG A 17 -13.59 14.66 9.10
CA ARG A 17 -13.28 15.84 8.25
C ARG A 17 -11.89 16.43 8.49
N ARG A 18 -11.39 16.39 9.74
CA ARG A 18 -10.02 16.83 10.05
C ARG A 18 -8.95 15.88 9.49
N ARG A 19 -9.18 14.56 9.56
CA ARG A 19 -8.32 13.55 8.93
C ARG A 19 -8.31 13.62 7.41
N ALA A 20 -9.45 13.95 6.78
CA ALA A 20 -9.54 14.12 5.32
C ALA A 20 -8.71 15.30 4.77
N ARG A 21 -8.39 16.31 5.60
CA ARG A 21 -7.64 17.51 5.17
C ARG A 21 -6.11 17.42 5.34
N ALA A 22 -5.63 16.50 6.16
CA ALA A 22 -4.20 16.30 6.37
C ALA A 22 -3.58 15.58 5.15
N ALA A 23 -2.32 15.89 4.87
CA ALA A 23 -1.53 15.11 3.90
C ALA A 23 -1.35 13.68 4.41
N LEU A 24 -1.25 12.71 3.51
CA LEU A 24 -0.94 11.32 3.87
C LEU A 24 0.48 11.22 4.41
N ASN A 25 0.68 10.44 5.48
CA ASN A 25 2.02 10.04 5.88
C ASN A 25 2.42 8.79 5.08
N ALA A 26 3.72 8.56 4.91
CA ALA A 26 4.23 7.34 4.29
C ALA A 26 3.66 6.07 4.96
N SER A 27 3.52 6.07 6.29
CA SER A 27 2.96 4.97 7.07
C SER A 27 1.47 4.72 6.85
N ASP A 28 0.74 5.65 6.21
CA ASP A 28 -0.69 5.51 5.92
C ASP A 28 -0.95 4.75 4.60
N VAL A 29 0.10 4.41 3.85
CA VAL A 29 0.03 3.77 2.52
C VAL A 29 0.87 2.50 2.51
N THR A 30 0.24 1.34 2.32
CA THR A 30 0.96 0.08 2.08
C THR A 30 1.19 -0.09 0.58
N VAL A 31 2.43 -0.30 0.18
CA VAL A 31 2.76 -0.72 -1.20
C VAL A 31 2.47 -2.21 -1.33
N VAL A 32 1.69 -2.58 -2.34
CA VAL A 32 1.29 -3.96 -2.62
C VAL A 32 1.84 -4.36 -3.99
N VAL A 33 2.68 -5.38 -4.01
CA VAL A 33 3.27 -5.92 -5.24
C VAL A 33 2.87 -7.38 -5.41
N LEU A 34 2.42 -7.75 -6.61
CA LEU A 34 2.26 -9.14 -7.02
C LEU A 34 3.46 -9.47 -7.91
N ALA A 35 4.28 -10.44 -7.54
CA ALA A 35 5.55 -10.69 -8.22
C ALA A 35 5.73 -12.16 -8.61
N ARG A 36 6.43 -12.40 -9.72
CA ARG A 36 6.90 -13.73 -10.13
C ARG A 36 8.17 -13.59 -10.96
N ASP A 37 9.29 -14.08 -10.45
CA ASP A 37 10.58 -14.04 -11.15
C ASP A 37 11.04 -12.60 -11.51
N GLU A 38 10.92 -11.69 -10.54
CA GLU A 38 11.14 -10.25 -10.70
C GLU A 38 12.26 -9.69 -9.79
N ALA A 39 13.18 -10.51 -9.28
CA ALA A 39 14.13 -10.11 -8.25
C ALA A 39 14.87 -8.78 -8.55
N ALA A 40 15.40 -8.64 -9.76
CA ALA A 40 16.15 -7.46 -10.17
C ALA A 40 15.30 -6.19 -10.31
N ARG A 41 14.04 -6.33 -10.75
CA ARG A 41 13.10 -5.21 -10.90
C ARG A 41 12.55 -4.78 -9.55
N LEU A 42 12.15 -5.77 -8.75
CA LEU A 42 11.66 -5.57 -7.39
C LEU A 42 12.70 -4.86 -6.51
N GLN A 43 13.99 -5.21 -6.63
CA GLN A 43 15.06 -4.50 -5.92
C GLN A 43 15.06 -3.00 -6.25
N ARG A 44 14.92 -2.63 -7.54
CA ARG A 44 14.90 -1.22 -7.95
C ARG A 44 13.68 -0.48 -7.44
N LEU A 45 12.50 -1.12 -7.50
CA LEU A 45 11.27 -0.60 -6.91
C LEU A 45 11.47 -0.29 -5.43
N LEU A 46 11.94 -1.27 -4.65
CA LEU A 46 12.05 -1.18 -3.20
C LEU A 46 13.07 -0.10 -2.76
N VAL A 47 14.21 0.02 -3.44
CA VAL A 47 15.16 1.13 -3.23
C VAL A 47 14.52 2.49 -3.55
N GLY A 48 13.63 2.51 -4.55
CA GLY A 48 12.89 3.68 -5.00
C GLY A 48 11.67 4.05 -4.17
N LEU A 49 11.39 3.39 -3.04
CA LEU A 49 10.27 3.77 -2.17
C LEU A 49 10.67 4.81 -1.12
N PRO A 50 9.73 5.68 -0.68
CA PRO A 50 9.89 6.47 0.54
C PRO A 50 10.09 5.60 1.77
N ALA A 51 10.97 6.03 2.66
CA ALA A 51 11.11 5.40 3.96
C ALA A 51 9.79 5.46 4.74
N GLY A 52 9.48 4.38 5.46
CA GLY A 52 8.31 4.30 6.33
C GLY A 52 7.01 3.86 5.66
N MET A 53 7.01 3.58 4.35
CA MET A 53 5.90 2.88 3.70
C MET A 53 5.99 1.37 4.02
N PRO A 54 4.96 0.76 4.63
CA PRO A 54 4.87 -0.69 4.70
C PRO A 54 4.81 -1.29 3.30
N VAL A 55 5.45 -2.44 3.11
CA VAL A 55 5.46 -3.15 1.82
C VAL A 55 4.94 -4.56 2.04
N TYR A 56 4.00 -4.97 1.19
CA TYR A 56 3.49 -6.32 1.11
C TYR A 56 3.75 -6.88 -0.29
N VAL A 57 4.39 -8.05 -0.36
CA VAL A 57 4.64 -8.77 -1.61
C VAL A 57 3.92 -10.12 -1.57
N LEU A 58 3.06 -10.37 -2.56
CA LEU A 58 2.58 -11.72 -2.86
C LEU A 58 3.45 -12.31 -3.95
N ASP A 59 4.30 -13.24 -3.58
CA ASP A 59 5.19 -13.98 -4.47
C ASP A 59 4.45 -15.18 -5.07
N ALA A 60 4.34 -15.24 -6.40
CA ALA A 60 3.62 -16.27 -7.13
C ALA A 60 4.50 -17.49 -7.46
N GLU A 61 5.17 -18.02 -6.43
CA GLU A 61 6.10 -19.14 -6.51
C GLU A 61 7.26 -18.88 -7.48
N SER A 62 7.98 -17.77 -7.26
CA SER A 62 9.19 -17.47 -8.03
C SER A 62 10.24 -18.58 -7.86
N ALA A 63 10.96 -18.86 -8.94
CA ALA A 63 12.14 -19.72 -8.97
C ALA A 63 13.44 -18.92 -8.75
N ASP A 64 13.39 -17.60 -8.85
CA ASP A 64 14.50 -16.70 -8.53
C ASP A 64 14.46 -16.19 -7.08
N ASP A 65 15.34 -15.22 -6.77
CA ASP A 65 15.45 -14.62 -5.44
C ASP A 65 14.38 -13.57 -5.12
N THR A 66 13.27 -13.46 -5.88
CA THR A 66 12.23 -12.41 -5.69
C THR A 66 11.79 -12.27 -4.24
N ALA A 67 11.45 -13.38 -3.61
CA ALA A 67 10.99 -13.39 -2.22
C ALA A 67 12.10 -13.03 -1.23
N ALA A 68 13.34 -13.42 -1.51
CA ALA A 68 14.50 -13.12 -0.66
C ALA A 68 14.84 -11.62 -0.72
N VAL A 69 14.90 -11.05 -1.92
CA VAL A 69 15.10 -9.61 -2.15
C VAL A 69 14.04 -8.80 -1.39
N ALA A 70 12.76 -9.14 -1.55
CA ALA A 70 11.68 -8.44 -0.86
C ALA A 70 11.85 -8.43 0.67
N ARG A 71 12.14 -9.59 1.27
CA ARG A 71 12.36 -9.71 2.72
C ARG A 71 13.58 -8.92 3.19
N ALA A 72 14.67 -8.91 2.42
CA ALA A 72 15.89 -8.16 2.75
C ALA A 72 15.65 -6.64 2.84
N HIS A 73 14.66 -6.14 2.09
CA HIS A 73 14.21 -4.74 2.16
C HIS A 73 13.13 -4.47 3.22
N GLY A 74 12.80 -5.45 4.06
CA GLY A 74 11.83 -5.31 5.14
C GLY A 74 10.36 -5.45 4.71
N ALA A 75 10.10 -5.96 3.50
CA ALA A 75 8.74 -6.26 3.07
C ALA A 75 8.18 -7.48 3.81
N LEU A 76 6.87 -7.48 4.05
CA LEU A 76 6.12 -8.68 4.41
C LEU A 76 5.90 -9.49 3.13
N VAL A 77 6.32 -10.76 3.12
CA VAL A 77 6.27 -11.61 1.93
C VAL A 77 5.51 -12.89 2.22
N GLU A 78 4.47 -13.14 1.43
CA GLU A 78 3.76 -14.42 1.38
C GLU A 78 3.93 -15.05 0.01
N THR A 79 4.16 -16.36 -0.04
CA THR A 79 4.27 -17.12 -1.29
C THR A 79 2.99 -17.92 -1.51
N ARG A 80 2.44 -17.91 -2.73
CA ARG A 80 1.22 -18.63 -3.10
C ARG A 80 1.19 -18.97 -4.58
N ALA A 81 0.75 -20.17 -4.93
CA ALA A 81 0.46 -20.55 -6.32
C ALA A 81 -0.40 -19.51 -7.06
N TRP A 82 -0.06 -19.26 -8.33
CA TRP A 82 -0.76 -18.28 -9.15
C TRP A 82 -2.20 -18.73 -9.47
N GLY A 83 -3.17 -18.16 -8.76
CA GLY A 83 -4.60 -18.39 -8.96
C GLY A 83 -5.28 -17.38 -9.89
N GLY A 84 -4.52 -16.60 -10.66
CA GLY A 84 -5.00 -15.50 -11.50
C GLY A 84 -5.05 -14.14 -10.80
N PHE A 85 -4.99 -13.07 -11.60
CA PHE A 85 -4.80 -11.70 -11.13
C PHE A 85 -5.87 -11.23 -10.13
N VAL A 86 -7.15 -11.48 -10.42
CA VAL A 86 -8.27 -11.06 -9.53
C VAL A 86 -8.14 -11.69 -8.15
N ASN A 87 -7.81 -12.98 -8.09
CA ASN A 87 -7.65 -13.71 -6.84
C ASN A 87 -6.42 -13.24 -6.07
N ALA A 88 -5.29 -13.08 -6.75
CA ALA A 88 -4.05 -12.57 -6.16
C ALA A 88 -4.23 -11.15 -5.59
N ARG A 89 -4.83 -10.24 -6.38
CA ARG A 89 -5.12 -8.85 -5.98
C ARG A 89 -6.06 -8.79 -4.79
N ARG A 90 -7.17 -9.54 -4.81
CA ARG A 90 -8.12 -9.57 -3.66
C ARG A 90 -7.45 -10.10 -2.40
N TYR A 91 -6.66 -11.17 -2.51
CA TYR A 91 -5.93 -11.73 -1.39
C TYR A 91 -4.94 -10.73 -0.79
N ALA A 92 -4.10 -10.12 -1.64
CA ALA A 92 -3.10 -9.17 -1.22
C ALA A 92 -3.70 -7.91 -0.58
N LEU A 93 -4.76 -7.35 -1.18
CA LEU A 93 -5.49 -6.21 -0.59
C LEU A 93 -6.12 -6.56 0.76
N GLY A 94 -6.52 -7.82 0.97
CA GLY A 94 -7.01 -8.30 2.27
C GLY A 94 -5.94 -8.33 3.38
N ARG A 95 -4.66 -8.14 3.05
CA ARG A 95 -3.54 -8.05 4.01
C ARG A 95 -3.16 -6.62 4.36
N VAL A 96 -3.72 -5.64 3.67
CA VAL A 96 -3.45 -4.22 3.92
C VAL A 96 -4.25 -3.75 5.13
N ALA A 97 -3.55 -3.32 6.18
CA ALA A 97 -4.15 -2.73 7.37
C ALA A 97 -4.12 -1.19 7.38
N THR A 98 -3.39 -0.58 6.44
CA THR A 98 -3.30 0.88 6.31
C THR A 98 -4.54 1.45 5.62
N PRO A 99 -4.83 2.76 5.82
CA PRO A 99 -5.97 3.40 5.16
C PRO A 99 -5.92 3.36 3.63
N TRP A 100 -4.72 3.33 3.05
CA TRP A 100 -4.50 3.29 1.61
C TRP A 100 -3.62 2.10 1.21
N ALA A 101 -3.90 1.57 0.02
CA ALA A 101 -3.03 0.63 -0.68
C ALA A 101 -2.55 1.30 -1.97
N LEU A 102 -1.26 1.21 -2.25
CA LEU A 102 -0.67 1.57 -3.54
C LEU A 102 -0.25 0.28 -4.23
N MET A 103 -0.97 -0.10 -5.27
CA MET A 103 -0.55 -1.23 -6.10
C MET A 103 0.51 -0.76 -7.09
N LEU A 104 1.62 -1.50 -7.14
CA LEU A 104 2.68 -1.31 -8.12
C LEU A 104 3.05 -2.66 -8.73
N ASP A 105 3.32 -2.66 -10.03
CA ASP A 105 4.00 -3.77 -10.68
C ASP A 105 5.49 -3.75 -10.31
N ALA A 106 6.15 -4.91 -10.31
CA ALA A 106 7.52 -5.03 -9.79
C ALA A 106 8.55 -4.22 -10.59
N ASP A 107 8.24 -3.84 -11.83
CA ASP A 107 9.08 -3.03 -12.72
C ASP A 107 8.80 -1.52 -12.65
N GLU A 108 7.83 -1.09 -11.83
CA GLU A 108 7.52 0.32 -11.63
C GLU A 108 8.39 0.95 -10.54
N VAL A 109 8.97 2.12 -10.83
CA VAL A 109 9.74 2.90 -9.86
C VAL A 109 9.09 4.27 -9.71
N LEU A 110 8.85 4.68 -8.46
CA LEU A 110 8.32 6.01 -8.18
C LEU A 110 9.40 7.07 -8.47
N ASP A 111 9.22 7.82 -9.55
CA ASP A 111 10.02 9.00 -9.79
C ASP A 111 9.80 10.06 -8.68
N PRO A 112 10.71 11.04 -8.53
CA PRO A 112 10.59 12.06 -7.48
C PRO A 112 9.28 12.86 -7.53
N THR A 113 8.71 13.08 -8.72
CA THR A 113 7.45 13.82 -8.92
C THR A 113 6.27 13.02 -8.39
N LEU A 114 6.13 11.75 -8.80
CA LEU A 114 5.07 10.87 -8.34
C LEU A 114 5.18 10.62 -6.83
N ARG A 115 6.40 10.44 -6.32
CA ARG A 115 6.68 10.33 -4.89
C ARG A 115 6.12 11.53 -4.11
N ALA A 116 6.43 12.74 -4.56
CA ALA A 116 5.94 13.96 -3.93
C ALA A 116 4.41 14.08 -4.02
N ALA A 117 3.82 13.66 -5.14
CA ALA A 117 2.38 13.67 -5.32
C ALA A 117 1.65 12.71 -4.34
N ILE A 118 2.17 11.50 -4.15
CA ILE A 118 1.60 10.50 -3.22
C ILE A 118 1.66 11.02 -1.77
N LEU A 119 2.82 11.54 -1.34
CA LEU A 119 2.99 12.07 0.02
C LEU A 119 2.23 13.40 0.24
N GLY A 120 2.03 14.17 -0.84
CA GLY A 120 1.25 15.40 -0.83
C GLY A 120 -0.27 15.17 -0.94
N ALA A 121 -0.70 13.95 -1.29
CA ALA A 121 -2.10 13.60 -1.43
C ALA A 121 -2.82 13.82 -0.09
N ARG A 122 -4.06 14.31 -0.18
CA ARG A 122 -4.90 14.58 0.99
C ARG A 122 -5.99 13.52 1.06
N GLY A 123 -6.54 13.28 2.25
CA GLY A 123 -7.61 12.30 2.46
C GLY A 123 -8.96 12.60 1.75
N GLU A 124 -9.02 13.59 0.86
CA GLU A 124 -10.12 13.86 -0.07
C GLU A 124 -9.88 13.24 -1.46
N VAL A 125 -8.71 12.69 -1.76
CA VAL A 125 -8.45 11.99 -3.02
C VAL A 125 -9.34 10.75 -3.08
N ALA A 126 -10.24 10.67 -4.07
CA ALA A 126 -10.97 9.45 -4.37
C ALA A 126 -10.04 8.52 -5.17
N GLY A 127 -9.60 7.42 -4.56
CA GLY A 127 -8.94 6.31 -5.27
C GLY A 127 -9.97 5.38 -5.92
N TYR A 128 -9.54 4.61 -6.92
CA TYR A 128 -10.35 3.60 -7.61
C TYR A 128 -9.96 2.18 -7.19
#